data_AF-A0A836C7E4-F1
#
_entry.id   AF-A0A836C7E4-F1
#
_cell.length_a   1.000
_cell.length_b   1.000
_cell.length_c   1.000
_cell.angle_alpha   90.00
_cell.angle_beta   90.00
_cell.angle_gamma   90.00
#
_symmetry.space_group_name_H-M   'P 1'
#
loop_
_entity.id
_entity.type
_entity.pdbx_description
1 polymer ?
#
loop_
_entity_poly.entity_id
_entity_poly.type
_entity_poly.pdbx_seq_one_letter_code
_entity_poly.pdbx_strand_id
1 'polypeptide(L)'
;MTLHTLAVFGRETAHPPALIESEEALKRTHSLPVTDDEKATEEAQCAKLIDAAFNKCQTKTRHKKMLGKGSAYLWESSPYCSYAERNGVHVMFTGEVSEWPGGVNAVDAAHDAFVRNEPPLEENDAHWLLDFYNTFGKPGSTDSTTERALECMAQIKGSFAFVIYDSIHHRVLAARDRDSAQPLFWGCTDAGQLMFGSVAEDLDGCNPTAAPFPAGTLFASERHTVAYSPGEYGWVIVDDDVPGLLMSFLHTGKDNTSWRGVKAIPRVTSKGVVTGAVYKVASAQNMEGVC
;
A
#
# COMPACT_ATOMS: atom_id res chain seq x y z
N MET A 1 4.14 -23.19 -6.93
CA MET A 1 3.80 -22.98 -5.50
C MET A 1 3.42 -21.53 -5.38
N THR A 2 2.21 -21.22 -4.92
CA THR A 2 1.74 -19.84 -4.80
C THR A 2 2.39 -19.22 -3.58
N LEU A 3 2.93 -18.01 -3.72
CA LEU A 3 3.56 -17.29 -2.63
C LEU A 3 2.54 -16.39 -1.94
N HIS A 4 2.40 -16.55 -0.62
CA HIS A 4 1.42 -15.85 0.20
C HIS A 4 2.03 -14.63 0.88
N THR A 5 1.38 -13.49 0.69
CA THR A 5 1.60 -12.25 1.42
C THR A 5 0.25 -11.67 1.82
N LEU A 6 0.18 -11.11 3.02
CA LEU A 6 -1.01 -10.44 3.52
C LEU A 6 -0.61 -9.34 4.50
N ALA A 7 -1.06 -8.12 4.21
CA ALA A 7 -1.03 -6.98 5.12
C ALA A 7 -2.47 -6.63 5.49
N VAL A 8 -2.71 -6.46 6.79
CA VAL A 8 -3.99 -6.03 7.36
C VAL A 8 -3.74 -4.75 8.12
N PHE A 9 -4.60 -3.76 7.95
CA PHE A 9 -4.55 -2.49 8.65
C PHE A 9 -5.91 -2.19 9.30
N GLY A 10 -5.87 -1.84 10.58
CA GLY A 10 -7.05 -1.40 11.32
C GLY A 10 -7.53 -0.02 10.88
N ARG A 11 -8.76 0.34 11.30
CA ARG A 11 -9.40 1.62 10.94
C ARG A 11 -8.60 2.83 11.40
N GLU A 12 -7.90 2.73 12.54
CA GLU A 12 -7.06 3.83 13.04
C GLU A 12 -5.75 3.97 12.24
N THR A 13 -5.35 2.96 11.46
CA THR A 13 -4.06 2.88 10.79
C THR A 13 -4.12 3.29 9.32
N ALA A 14 -5.15 2.85 8.59
CA ALA A 14 -5.29 3.18 7.18
C ALA A 14 -6.76 3.31 6.78
N HIS A 15 -7.06 4.37 6.03
CA HIS A 15 -8.40 4.58 5.48
C HIS A 15 -8.44 4.12 4.03
N PRO A 16 -9.40 3.27 3.66
CA PRO A 16 -9.60 2.86 2.28
C PRO A 16 -9.96 4.05 1.36
N PRO A 17 -9.74 3.94 0.04
CA PRO A 17 -10.20 4.94 -0.91
C PRO A 17 -11.72 4.85 -1.12
N ALA A 18 -12.31 5.97 -1.51
CA ALA A 18 -13.75 6.10 -1.67
C ALA A 18 -14.37 4.99 -2.54
N LEU A 19 -15.47 4.40 -2.08
CA LEU A 19 -16.27 3.37 -2.76
C LEU A 19 -15.73 1.93 -2.68
N ILE A 20 -14.61 1.65 -2.00
CA ILE A 20 -14.21 0.25 -1.74
C ILE A 20 -14.90 -0.31 -0.48
N GLU A 21 -15.32 0.54 0.45
CA GLU A 21 -15.96 0.15 1.71
C GLU A 21 -17.40 -0.33 1.54
N SER A 22 -17.85 -1.21 2.44
CA SER A 22 -19.27 -1.49 2.64
C SER A 22 -19.95 -0.35 3.42
N GLU A 23 -21.29 -0.30 3.38
CA GLU A 23 -22.05 0.70 4.13
C GLU A 23 -21.82 0.55 5.65
N GLU A 24 -21.65 -0.68 6.12
CA GLU A 24 -21.31 -1.02 7.49
C GLU A 24 -19.93 -0.50 7.89
N ALA A 25 -18.93 -0.68 7.02
CA ALA A 25 -17.58 -0.15 7.22
C ALA A 25 -17.59 1.39 7.28
N LEU A 26 -18.27 2.06 6.34
CA LEU A 26 -18.41 3.52 6.32
C LEU A 26 -19.00 4.09 7.62
N LYS A 27 -20.07 3.46 8.15
CA LYS A 27 -20.68 3.86 9.44
C LYS A 27 -19.69 3.76 10.60
N ARG A 28 -18.79 2.79 10.53
CA ARG A 28 -17.77 2.51 11.54
C ARG A 28 -16.53 3.37 11.39
N THR A 29 -16.13 3.75 10.18
CA THR A 29 -14.99 4.64 9.93
C THR A 29 -15.26 6.02 10.53
N HIS A 30 -16.48 6.54 10.37
CA HIS A 30 -16.90 7.83 10.94
C HIS A 30 -17.17 7.82 12.46
N SER A 31 -17.16 6.66 13.13
CA SER A 31 -17.47 6.54 14.56
C SER A 31 -16.21 6.52 15.44
N LEU A 32 -15.37 7.54 15.29
CA LEU A 32 -14.21 7.76 16.17
C LEU A 32 -14.58 8.68 17.35
N PRO A 33 -13.97 8.52 18.54
CA PRO A 33 -12.88 7.60 18.88
C PRO A 33 -13.33 6.16 19.15
N VAL A 34 -12.46 5.19 18.85
CA VAL A 34 -12.69 3.76 19.12
C VAL A 34 -12.46 3.46 20.60
N THR A 35 -13.39 2.74 21.23
CA THR A 35 -13.27 2.30 22.64
C THR A 35 -12.18 1.24 22.79
N ASP A 36 -11.63 1.07 24.00
CA ASP A 36 -10.58 0.07 24.25
C ASP A 36 -11.07 -1.38 23.99
N ASP A 37 -12.34 -1.67 24.25
CA ASP A 37 -12.97 -2.96 23.95
C ASP A 37 -13.07 -3.20 22.43
N GLU A 38 -13.39 -2.16 21.65
CA GLU A 38 -13.41 -2.23 20.19
C GLU A 38 -12.00 -2.41 19.61
N LYS A 39 -10.99 -1.73 20.16
CA LYS A 39 -9.58 -1.92 19.78
C LYS A 39 -9.12 -3.35 20.03
N ALA A 40 -9.42 -3.90 21.21
CA ALA A 40 -9.10 -5.29 21.53
C ALA A 40 -9.82 -6.27 20.58
N THR A 41 -11.07 -5.96 20.21
CA THR A 41 -11.84 -6.75 19.24
C THR A 41 -11.20 -6.71 17.85
N GLU A 42 -10.77 -5.54 17.36
CA GLU A 42 -10.07 -5.39 16.09
C GLU A 42 -8.73 -6.13 16.07
N GLU A 43 -7.96 -6.05 17.15
CA GLU A 43 -6.70 -6.79 17.28
C GLU A 43 -6.92 -8.30 17.24
N ALA A 44 -7.95 -8.80 17.92
CA ALA A 44 -8.32 -10.21 17.87
C ALA A 44 -8.79 -10.64 16.46
N GLN A 45 -9.56 -9.79 15.77
CA GLN A 45 -9.98 -10.04 14.39
C GLN A 45 -8.79 -10.06 13.43
N CYS A 46 -7.88 -9.09 13.53
CA CYS A 46 -6.64 -9.05 12.76
C CYS A 46 -5.81 -10.31 12.98
N ALA A 47 -5.61 -10.73 14.23
CA ALA A 47 -4.85 -11.93 14.55
C ALA A 47 -5.48 -13.18 13.92
N LYS A 48 -6.81 -13.29 13.96
CA LYS A 48 -7.54 -14.40 13.33
C LYS A 48 -7.36 -14.44 11.82
N LEU A 49 -7.44 -13.29 11.14
CA LEU A 49 -7.23 -13.20 9.68
C LEU A 49 -5.82 -13.64 9.29
N ILE A 50 -4.81 -13.13 10.00
CA ILE A 50 -3.41 -13.50 9.78
C ILE A 50 -3.17 -14.99 10.06
N ASP A 51 -3.71 -15.54 11.15
CA ASP A 51 -3.53 -16.94 11.51
C ASP A 51 -4.17 -17.89 10.49
N ALA A 52 -5.34 -17.52 9.97
CA ALA A 52 -6.01 -18.28 8.92
C ALA A 52 -5.13 -18.40 7.65
N ALA A 53 -4.52 -17.29 7.20
CA ALA A 53 -3.61 -17.29 6.06
C ALA A 53 -2.25 -17.95 6.38
N PHE A 54 -1.69 -17.71 7.57
CA PHE A 54 -0.43 -18.31 8.04
C PHE A 54 -0.48 -19.84 8.05
N ASN A 55 -1.64 -20.42 8.36
CA ASN A 55 -1.83 -21.87 8.36
C ASN A 55 -1.87 -22.51 6.97
N LYS A 56 -2.12 -21.71 5.92
CA LYS A 56 -2.04 -22.17 4.52
C LYS A 56 -0.61 -22.11 3.96
N CYS A 57 0.25 -21.26 4.54
CA CYS A 57 1.62 -21.01 4.10
C CYS A 57 2.56 -22.19 4.41
N GLN A 58 3.66 -22.29 3.66
CA GLN A 58 4.75 -23.23 3.86
C GLN A 58 5.48 -22.98 5.18
N THR A 59 5.54 -24.01 6.03
CA THR A 59 6.03 -23.92 7.41
C THR A 59 7.45 -23.37 7.56
N LYS A 60 8.33 -23.60 6.58
CA LYS A 60 9.76 -23.22 6.66
C LYS A 60 10.02 -21.77 6.30
N THR A 61 9.15 -21.16 5.51
CA THR A 61 9.34 -19.84 4.90
C THR A 61 8.30 -18.83 5.37
N ARG A 62 7.25 -19.26 6.08
CA ARG A 62 6.21 -18.38 6.61
C ARG A 62 6.70 -17.56 7.81
N HIS A 63 6.36 -16.28 7.79
CA HIS A 63 6.61 -15.35 8.88
C HIS A 63 5.40 -14.44 9.05
N LYS A 64 5.17 -13.96 10.27
CA LYS A 64 4.15 -12.95 10.56
C LYS A 64 4.66 -11.95 11.57
N LYS A 65 4.15 -10.72 11.51
CA LYS A 65 4.47 -9.63 12.43
C LYS A 65 3.18 -8.91 12.80
N MET A 66 2.85 -8.89 14.09
CA MET A 66 1.77 -8.04 14.61
C MET A 66 2.32 -6.62 14.82
N LEU A 67 1.59 -5.61 14.34
CA LEU A 67 2.01 -4.21 14.34
C LEU A 67 1.22 -3.35 15.35
N GLY A 68 0.18 -3.93 15.98
CA GLY A 68 -0.74 -3.24 16.88
C GLY A 68 -1.84 -2.49 16.13
N LYS A 69 -2.85 -1.95 16.84
CA LYS A 69 -3.97 -1.18 16.25
C LYS A 69 -4.68 -1.96 15.13
N GLY A 70 -4.99 -3.23 15.38
CA GLY A 70 -5.63 -4.10 14.39
C GLY A 70 -4.83 -4.30 13.09
N SER A 71 -3.50 -4.12 13.14
CA SER A 71 -2.63 -4.16 11.97
C SER A 71 -1.54 -5.24 12.08
N ALA A 72 -1.24 -5.92 10.97
CA ALA A 72 -0.27 -7.02 10.93
C ALA A 72 0.15 -7.40 9.51
N TYR A 73 1.35 -7.98 9.39
CA TYR A 73 1.90 -8.55 8.16
C TYR A 73 2.08 -10.06 8.27
N LEU A 74 1.95 -10.73 7.12
CA LEU A 74 2.24 -12.13 6.85
C LEU A 74 2.99 -12.20 5.51
N TRP A 75 4.07 -12.97 5.46
CA TRP A 75 4.77 -13.22 4.21
C TRP A 75 5.44 -14.58 4.21
N GLU A 76 5.67 -15.10 3.01
CA GLU A 76 6.54 -16.25 2.78
C GLU A 76 7.87 -15.80 2.18
N SER A 77 8.94 -15.94 2.93
CA SER A 77 10.29 -15.58 2.48
C SER A 77 10.69 -16.38 1.25
N SER A 78 11.09 -15.66 0.20
CA SER A 78 11.65 -16.23 -1.02
C SER A 78 12.60 -15.23 -1.67
N PRO A 79 13.37 -15.61 -2.71
CA PRO A 79 14.19 -14.65 -3.45
C PRO A 79 13.40 -13.46 -4.02
N TYR A 80 12.08 -13.62 -4.23
CA TYR A 80 11.19 -12.60 -4.79
C TYR A 80 10.18 -12.07 -3.77
N CYS A 81 10.32 -12.41 -2.48
CA CYS A 81 9.46 -11.90 -1.42
C CYS A 81 10.27 -11.67 -0.16
N SER A 82 10.41 -10.40 0.20
CA SER A 82 11.23 -9.96 1.32
C SER A 82 10.45 -9.03 2.24
N TYR A 83 10.92 -8.96 3.48
CA TYR A 83 10.43 -8.05 4.50
C TYR A 83 11.63 -7.34 5.10
N ALA A 84 11.47 -6.05 5.39
CA ALA A 84 12.46 -5.26 6.11
C ALA A 84 11.76 -4.29 7.08
N GLU A 85 12.47 -3.94 8.15
CA GLU A 85 11.99 -3.01 9.18
C GLU A 85 13.13 -2.08 9.59
N ARG A 86 12.90 -0.77 9.57
CA ARG A 86 13.87 0.23 10.05
C ARG A 86 13.14 1.41 10.67
N ASN A 87 13.45 1.71 11.93
CA ASN A 87 12.92 2.87 12.67
C ASN A 87 11.37 2.99 12.67
N GLY A 88 10.65 1.87 12.77
CA GLY A 88 9.19 1.86 12.76
C GLY A 88 8.55 1.95 11.37
N VAL A 89 9.36 1.92 10.30
CA VAL A 89 8.89 1.71 8.92
C VAL A 89 9.03 0.23 8.59
N HIS A 90 7.91 -0.39 8.23
CA HIS A 90 7.80 -1.79 7.85
C HIS A 90 7.56 -1.87 6.34
N VAL A 91 8.30 -2.74 5.66
CA VAL A 91 8.18 -2.93 4.21
C VAL A 91 7.98 -4.41 3.94
N MET A 92 6.92 -4.73 3.19
CA MET A 92 6.71 -6.03 2.58
C MET A 92 6.81 -5.85 1.07
N PHE A 93 7.75 -6.55 0.44
CA PHE A 93 8.07 -6.40 -0.98
C PHE A 93 7.98 -7.75 -1.69
N THR A 94 7.36 -7.75 -2.86
CA THR A 94 7.37 -8.88 -3.79
C THR A 94 7.82 -8.42 -5.16
N GLY A 95 8.61 -9.24 -5.84
CA GLY A 95 9.12 -8.97 -7.19
C GLY A 95 10.63 -8.99 -7.28
N GLU A 96 11.13 -8.32 -8.31
CA GLU A 96 12.55 -8.21 -8.64
C GLU A 96 12.79 -6.88 -9.35
N VAL A 97 13.71 -6.08 -8.80
CA VAL A 97 14.07 -4.77 -9.33
C VAL A 97 15.49 -4.82 -9.89
N SER A 98 15.61 -4.44 -11.16
CA SER A 98 16.91 -4.34 -11.85
C SER A 98 17.57 -2.98 -11.62
N GLU A 99 16.79 -1.91 -11.69
CA GLU A 99 17.28 -0.54 -11.49
C GLU A 99 16.35 0.19 -10.52
N TRP A 100 16.96 0.66 -9.42
CA TRP A 100 16.34 1.55 -8.45
C TRP A 100 16.56 3.01 -8.87
N PRO A 101 15.66 3.92 -8.47
CA PRO A 101 15.77 5.33 -8.85
C PRO A 101 17.05 5.97 -8.30
N GLY A 102 17.57 6.97 -9.02
CA GLY A 102 18.91 7.51 -8.76
C GLY A 102 20.05 6.75 -9.46
N GLY A 103 19.73 5.79 -10.33
CA GLY A 103 20.71 5.06 -11.15
C GLY A 103 21.40 3.91 -10.42
N VAL A 104 20.82 3.42 -9.33
CA VAL A 104 21.36 2.30 -8.57
C VAL A 104 20.97 1.00 -9.27
N ASN A 105 21.93 0.33 -9.89
CA ASN A 105 21.74 -1.00 -10.46
C ASN A 105 22.00 -2.06 -9.38
N ALA A 106 20.95 -2.78 -8.99
CA ALA A 106 21.02 -3.80 -7.94
C ALA A 106 21.93 -4.97 -8.35
N VAL A 107 21.96 -5.30 -9.64
CA VAL A 107 22.80 -6.37 -10.20
C VAL A 107 24.28 -5.98 -10.15
N ASP A 108 24.61 -4.76 -10.55
CA ASP A 108 25.99 -4.25 -10.51
C ASP A 108 26.48 -4.14 -9.06
N ALA A 109 25.63 -3.66 -8.14
CA ALA A 109 25.97 -3.57 -6.72
C ALA A 109 26.25 -4.96 -6.11
N ALA A 110 25.44 -5.96 -6.43
CA ALA A 110 25.65 -7.34 -5.99
C ALA A 110 26.93 -7.95 -6.61
N HIS A 111 27.19 -7.69 -7.89
CA HIS A 111 28.40 -8.14 -8.58
C HIS A 111 29.66 -7.54 -7.94
N ASP A 112 29.68 -6.22 -7.70
CA ASP A 112 30.79 -5.52 -7.08
C ASP A 112 31.09 -6.04 -5.67
N ALA A 113 30.06 -6.26 -4.85
CA ALA A 113 30.22 -6.82 -3.51
C ALA A 113 30.81 -8.24 -3.56
N PHE A 114 30.32 -9.08 -4.49
CA PHE A 114 30.86 -10.41 -4.73
C PHE A 114 32.33 -10.37 -5.14
N VAL A 115 32.71 -9.46 -6.06
CA VAL A 115 34.11 -9.28 -6.51
C VAL A 115 35.00 -8.82 -5.35
N ARG A 116 34.48 -7.99 -4.43
CA ARG A 116 35.20 -7.50 -3.25
C ARG A 116 35.23 -8.49 -2.08
N ASN A 117 34.51 -9.61 -2.18
CA ASN A 117 34.31 -10.56 -1.08
C ASN A 117 33.73 -9.87 0.18
N GLU A 118 32.85 -8.91 -0.05
CA GLU A 118 32.08 -8.17 0.97
C GLU A 118 30.61 -8.57 0.86
N PRO A 119 29.84 -8.53 1.96
CA PRO A 119 28.39 -8.69 1.86
C PRO A 119 27.81 -7.54 1.00
N PRO A 120 26.77 -7.81 0.18
CA PRO A 120 26.10 -6.75 -0.57
C PRO A 120 25.58 -5.67 0.38
N LEU A 121 25.62 -4.41 -0.08
CA LEU A 121 25.25 -3.22 0.72
C LEU A 121 23.87 -3.34 1.36
N GLU A 122 22.89 -3.87 0.62
CA GLU A 122 21.55 -4.15 1.12
C GLU A 122 21.22 -5.65 0.97
N GLU A 123 20.55 -6.22 1.97
CA GLU A 123 20.31 -7.67 2.05
C GLU A 123 19.26 -8.16 1.04
N ASN A 124 18.31 -7.30 0.64
CA ASN A 124 17.21 -7.62 -0.27
C ASN A 124 16.48 -6.36 -0.80
N ASP A 125 15.55 -6.55 -1.75
CA ASP A 125 14.75 -5.47 -2.34
C ASP A 125 13.90 -4.66 -1.34
N ALA A 126 13.43 -5.28 -0.24
CA ALA A 126 12.71 -4.54 0.79
C ALA A 126 13.60 -3.51 1.51
N HIS A 127 14.89 -3.80 1.67
CA HIS A 127 15.85 -2.84 2.23
C HIS A 127 16.16 -1.70 1.27
N TRP A 128 16.33 -2.00 -0.02
CA TRP A 128 16.43 -0.95 -1.05
C TRP A 128 15.21 -0.02 -1.04
N LEU A 129 14.01 -0.58 -0.92
CA LEU A 129 12.80 0.21 -0.82
C LEU A 129 12.74 1.05 0.46
N LEU A 130 13.29 0.58 1.60
CA LEU A 130 13.39 1.37 2.83
C LEU A 130 14.31 2.58 2.66
N ASP A 131 15.49 2.39 2.06
CA ASP A 131 16.41 3.50 1.78
C ASP A 131 15.75 4.53 0.89
N PHE A 132 15.02 4.03 -0.10
CA PHE A 132 14.33 4.86 -1.04
C PHE A 132 13.15 5.62 -0.42
N TYR A 133 12.40 4.98 0.48
CA TYR A 133 11.31 5.62 1.22
C TYR A 133 11.82 6.85 1.99
N ASN A 134 13.03 6.81 2.56
CA ASN A 134 13.63 7.96 3.24
C ASN A 134 13.86 9.17 2.31
N THR A 135 13.92 8.94 0.99
CA THR A 135 14.09 10.01 -0.02
C THR A 135 12.78 10.69 -0.41
N PHE A 136 11.61 10.15 -0.03
CA PHE A 136 10.31 10.75 -0.35
C PHE A 136 10.10 12.11 0.34
N GLY A 137 10.92 12.40 1.35
CA GLY A 137 10.87 13.64 2.13
C GLY A 137 10.24 13.42 3.50
N LYS A 138 10.51 14.34 4.43
CA LYS A 138 9.84 14.35 5.74
C LYS A 138 8.42 14.91 5.56
N PRO A 139 7.39 14.33 6.21
CA PRO A 139 6.07 14.93 6.20
C PRO A 139 6.13 16.36 6.76
N GLY A 140 5.45 17.29 6.07
CA GLY A 140 5.48 18.73 6.37
C GLY A 140 6.41 19.59 5.50
N SER A 141 7.09 19.01 4.51
CA SER A 141 7.77 19.75 3.44
C SER A 141 6.75 20.32 2.44
N THR A 142 7.04 21.47 1.83
CA THR A 142 6.17 22.13 0.83
C THR A 142 6.01 21.33 -0.47
N ASP A 143 6.94 20.43 -0.77
CA ASP A 143 6.79 19.45 -1.85
C ASP A 143 5.94 18.29 -1.34
N SER A 144 4.90 17.91 -2.08
CA SER A 144 4.06 16.79 -1.66
C SER A 144 4.90 15.51 -1.67
N THR A 145 5.06 14.88 -0.51
CA THR A 145 5.73 13.58 -0.34
C THR A 145 5.23 12.55 -1.35
N THR A 146 3.98 12.71 -1.76
CA THR A 146 3.27 11.92 -2.75
C THR A 146 3.76 12.14 -4.19
N GLU A 147 4.00 13.38 -4.65
CA GLU A 147 4.54 13.63 -6.00
C GLU A 147 5.93 13.01 -6.16
N ARG A 148 6.80 13.20 -5.15
CA ARG A 148 8.13 12.57 -5.14
C ARG A 148 7.99 11.06 -5.21
N ALA A 149 7.10 10.47 -4.40
CA ALA A 149 6.83 9.03 -4.45
C ALA A 149 6.37 8.56 -5.83
N LEU A 150 5.55 9.34 -6.56
CA LEU A 150 5.13 8.99 -7.93
C LEU A 150 6.28 9.03 -8.94
N GLU A 151 7.10 10.09 -8.92
CA GLU A 151 8.29 10.20 -9.79
C GLU A 151 9.25 9.04 -9.55
N CYS A 152 9.43 8.72 -8.28
CA CYS A 152 10.19 7.61 -7.77
C CYS A 152 9.68 6.27 -8.31
N MET A 153 8.38 5.98 -8.17
CA MET A 153 7.78 4.75 -8.69
C MET A 153 7.90 4.62 -10.21
N ALA A 154 7.78 5.74 -10.93
CA ALA A 154 7.89 5.76 -12.39
C ALA A 154 9.29 5.40 -12.92
N GLN A 155 10.33 5.54 -12.09
CA GLN A 155 11.72 5.25 -12.44
C GLN A 155 12.16 3.82 -12.12
N ILE A 156 11.42 3.07 -11.29
CA ILE A 156 11.75 1.69 -10.94
C ILE A 156 11.62 0.81 -12.19
N LYS A 157 12.70 0.08 -12.52
CA LYS A 157 12.67 -0.93 -13.58
C LYS A 157 12.68 -2.33 -12.99
N GLY A 158 11.56 -3.01 -13.12
CA GLY A 158 11.41 -4.37 -12.63
C GLY A 158 9.93 -4.75 -12.47
N SER A 159 9.70 -5.91 -11.89
CA SER A 159 8.37 -6.31 -11.42
C SER A 159 8.28 -6.07 -9.93
N PHE A 160 7.18 -5.50 -9.45
CA PHE A 160 7.03 -5.23 -8.02
C PHE A 160 5.57 -5.13 -7.58
N ALA A 161 5.30 -5.63 -6.40
CA ALA A 161 4.17 -5.22 -5.59
C ALA A 161 4.64 -5.12 -4.13
N PHE A 162 4.31 -4.02 -3.48
CA PHE A 162 4.76 -3.80 -2.11
C PHE A 162 3.72 -3.08 -1.26
N VAL A 163 3.90 -3.19 0.05
CA VAL A 163 3.17 -2.44 1.08
C VAL A 163 4.18 -1.89 2.07
N ILE A 164 4.11 -0.60 2.35
CA ILE A 164 4.89 0.12 3.36
C ILE A 164 3.94 0.58 4.45
N TYR A 165 4.31 0.37 5.70
CA TYR A 165 3.67 0.96 6.85
C TYR A 165 4.67 1.76 7.67
N ASP A 166 4.44 3.06 7.76
CA ASP A 166 5.19 3.96 8.62
C ASP A 166 4.39 4.22 9.89
N SER A 167 4.83 3.59 10.99
CA SER A 167 4.19 3.74 12.29
C SER A 167 4.44 5.11 12.94
N ILE A 168 5.50 5.82 12.52
CA ILE A 168 5.87 7.13 13.06
C ILE A 168 4.99 8.22 12.45
N HIS A 169 4.76 8.13 11.14
CA HIS A 169 3.97 9.09 10.39
C HIS A 169 2.53 8.64 10.12
N HIS A 170 2.11 7.50 10.68
CA HIS A 170 0.78 6.91 10.51
C HIS A 170 0.35 6.86 9.04
N ARG A 171 1.24 6.31 8.21
CA ARG A 171 1.09 6.26 6.77
C ARG A 171 1.16 4.83 6.26
N VAL A 172 0.27 4.50 5.33
CA VAL A 172 0.33 3.26 4.55
C VAL A 172 0.48 3.61 3.08
N LEU A 173 1.51 3.03 2.45
CA LEU A 173 1.68 3.07 1.00
C LEU A 173 1.55 1.66 0.44
N ALA A 174 0.92 1.52 -0.72
CA ALA A 174 0.96 0.27 -1.47
C ALA A 174 1.10 0.57 -2.95
N ALA A 175 1.93 -0.18 -3.67
CA ALA A 175 2.11 0.02 -5.10
C ALA A 175 2.22 -1.30 -5.84
N ARG A 176 1.86 -1.25 -7.12
CA ARG A 176 1.97 -2.37 -8.05
C ARG A 176 2.51 -1.91 -9.38
N ASP A 177 3.44 -2.68 -9.93
CA ASP A 177 4.11 -2.40 -11.19
C ASP A 177 3.14 -2.19 -12.36
N ARG A 178 3.66 -1.55 -13.41
CA ARG A 178 2.91 -1.16 -14.61
C ARG A 178 2.43 -2.34 -15.45
N ASP A 179 3.16 -3.45 -15.42
CA ASP A 179 2.92 -4.63 -16.25
C ASP A 179 2.08 -5.67 -15.49
N SER A 180 1.70 -5.37 -14.24
CA SER A 180 0.90 -6.23 -13.37
C SER A 180 1.56 -7.59 -13.13
N ALA A 181 2.89 -7.66 -13.19
CA ALA A 181 3.65 -8.90 -13.13
C ALA A 181 3.57 -9.57 -11.76
N GLN A 182 3.63 -8.78 -10.68
CA GLN A 182 3.38 -9.30 -9.33
C GLN A 182 1.88 -9.26 -8.99
N PRO A 183 1.31 -10.34 -8.42
CA PRO A 183 -0.08 -10.35 -7.98
C PRO A 183 -0.25 -9.50 -6.72
N LEU A 184 -1.22 -8.59 -6.75
CA LEU A 184 -1.66 -7.84 -5.58
C LEU A 184 -3.17 -7.62 -5.67
N PHE A 185 -3.84 -7.97 -4.59
CA PHE A 185 -5.27 -7.78 -4.35
C PHE A 185 -5.44 -6.90 -3.12
N TRP A 186 -6.58 -6.27 -3.04
CA TRP A 186 -6.96 -5.46 -1.89
C TRP A 186 -8.47 -5.52 -1.66
N GLY A 187 -8.88 -5.15 -0.46
CA GLY A 187 -10.29 -5.11 -0.06
C GLY A 187 -10.43 -4.50 1.31
N CYS A 188 -11.68 -4.19 1.66
CA CYS A 188 -12.03 -3.70 2.99
C CYS A 188 -13.05 -4.63 3.63
N THR A 189 -12.81 -5.03 4.87
CA THR A 189 -13.76 -5.84 5.63
C THR A 189 -14.94 -5.00 6.11
N ASP A 190 -16.05 -5.63 6.48
CA ASP A 190 -17.18 -4.93 7.12
C ASP A 190 -16.83 -4.30 8.49
N ALA A 191 -15.69 -4.71 9.06
CA ALA A 191 -15.13 -4.08 10.25
C ALA A 191 -14.30 -2.82 9.94
N GLY A 192 -14.10 -2.48 8.66
CA GLY A 192 -13.30 -1.33 8.22
C GLY A 192 -11.80 -1.61 8.12
N GLN A 193 -11.36 -2.88 8.19
CA GLN A 193 -9.95 -3.21 8.03
C GLN A 193 -9.57 -3.22 6.55
N LEU A 194 -8.52 -2.49 6.18
CA LEU A 194 -7.97 -2.48 4.82
C LEU A 194 -6.94 -3.60 4.69
N MET A 195 -7.10 -4.44 3.66
CA MET A 195 -6.26 -5.60 3.42
C MET A 195 -5.57 -5.50 2.07
N PHE A 196 -4.32 -5.99 2.00
CA PHE A 196 -3.55 -6.17 0.77
C PHE A 196 -2.94 -7.55 0.77
N GLY A 197 -3.02 -8.31 -0.32
CA GLY A 197 -2.40 -9.64 -0.37
C GLY A 197 -2.13 -10.14 -1.78
N SER A 198 -1.21 -11.09 -1.91
CA SER A 198 -0.86 -11.69 -3.21
C SER A 198 -1.88 -12.74 -3.69
N VAL A 199 -2.75 -13.22 -2.80
CA VAL A 199 -3.74 -14.28 -3.07
C VAL A 199 -5.12 -13.78 -2.68
N ALA A 200 -6.07 -13.79 -3.61
CA ALA A 200 -7.41 -13.26 -3.39
C ALA A 200 -8.17 -14.00 -2.28
N GLU A 201 -7.94 -15.32 -2.16
CA GLU A 201 -8.56 -16.19 -1.15
C GLU A 201 -8.08 -15.93 0.29
N ASP A 202 -7.04 -15.11 0.47
CA ASP A 202 -6.56 -14.69 1.79
C ASP A 202 -7.19 -13.39 2.27
N LEU A 203 -7.92 -12.67 1.40
CA LEU A 203 -8.70 -11.49 1.75
C LEU A 203 -10.07 -11.89 2.34
N ASP A 204 -10.02 -12.73 3.39
CA ASP A 204 -11.21 -13.19 4.08
C ASP A 204 -11.97 -12.01 4.72
N GLY A 205 -13.29 -12.05 4.67
CA GLY A 205 -14.14 -10.95 5.13
C GLY A 205 -14.18 -9.71 4.20
N CYS A 206 -13.40 -9.67 3.11
CA CYS A 206 -13.48 -8.60 2.12
C CYS A 206 -14.47 -8.89 0.98
N ASN A 207 -15.25 -9.97 1.00
CA ASN A 207 -16.25 -10.17 -0.05
C ASN A 207 -17.50 -9.33 0.23
N PRO A 208 -18.00 -8.53 -0.73
CA PRO A 208 -17.64 -8.48 -2.16
C PRO A 208 -16.66 -7.34 -2.54
N THR A 209 -16.09 -6.60 -1.59
CA THR A 209 -15.18 -5.46 -1.81
C THR A 209 -13.83 -5.84 -2.41
N ALA A 210 -13.40 -7.09 -2.27
CA ALA A 210 -12.14 -7.61 -2.78
C ALA A 210 -12.03 -7.41 -4.30
N ALA A 211 -10.88 -6.89 -4.74
CA ALA A 211 -10.57 -6.61 -6.13
C ALA A 211 -9.06 -6.76 -6.40
N PRO A 212 -8.63 -6.91 -7.65
CA PRO A 212 -7.23 -6.71 -8.01
C PRO A 212 -6.81 -5.27 -7.71
N PHE A 213 -5.62 -5.11 -7.14
CA PHE A 213 -5.00 -3.79 -7.00
C PHE A 213 -4.56 -3.29 -8.39
N PRO A 214 -4.88 -2.05 -8.78
CA PRO A 214 -4.62 -1.56 -10.13
C PRO A 214 -3.12 -1.51 -10.46
N ALA A 215 -2.79 -1.80 -11.72
CA ALA A 215 -1.42 -1.74 -12.21
C ALA A 215 -0.97 -0.29 -12.43
N GLY A 216 0.30 -0.01 -12.17
CA GLY A 216 0.87 1.32 -12.39
C GLY A 216 0.31 2.40 -11.44
N THR A 217 -0.07 2.00 -10.23
CA THR A 217 -0.65 2.91 -9.23
C THR A 217 0.01 2.81 -7.86
N LEU A 218 0.03 3.93 -7.16
CA LEU A 218 0.40 4.09 -5.77
C LEU A 218 -0.86 4.46 -4.97
N PHE A 219 -1.16 3.65 -3.97
CA PHE A 219 -2.08 3.97 -2.89
C PHE A 219 -1.32 4.67 -1.76
N ALA A 220 -1.90 5.73 -1.21
CA ALA A 220 -1.40 6.43 -0.04
C ALA A 220 -2.55 6.75 0.91
N SER A 221 -2.49 6.19 2.11
CA SER A 221 -3.32 6.60 3.25
C SER A 221 -2.43 7.31 4.25
N GLU A 222 -2.75 8.56 4.56
CA GLU A 222 -2.01 9.42 5.48
C GLU A 222 -3.02 10.09 6.41
N ARG A 223 -2.75 10.11 7.72
CA ARG A 223 -3.50 10.99 8.63
C ARG A 223 -2.87 12.38 8.60
N HIS A 224 -3.64 13.37 8.17
CA HIS A 224 -3.25 14.76 8.31
C HIS A 224 -3.87 15.33 9.59
N THR A 225 -3.03 15.61 10.57
CA THR A 225 -3.42 16.43 11.72
C THR A 225 -3.42 17.89 11.26
N VAL A 226 -4.61 18.45 11.00
CA VAL A 226 -4.75 19.85 10.61
C VAL A 226 -4.99 20.68 11.86
N ALA A 227 -3.99 21.48 12.25
CA ALA A 227 -4.14 22.46 13.32
C ALA A 227 -4.54 23.81 12.71
N TYR A 228 -5.77 24.25 12.92
CA TYR A 228 -6.23 25.59 12.56
C TYR A 228 -6.44 26.42 13.84
N SER A 229 -5.91 27.64 13.86
CA SER A 229 -6.15 28.59 14.94
C SER A 229 -7.27 29.56 14.53
N PRO A 230 -8.49 29.43 15.07
CA PRO A 230 -9.58 30.39 14.84
C PRO A 230 -9.38 31.74 15.57
N GLY A 231 -8.14 32.19 15.76
CA GLY A 231 -7.80 33.42 16.47
C GLY A 231 -7.67 33.22 17.99
N GLU A 232 -8.34 34.07 18.78
CA GLU A 232 -8.16 34.13 20.26
C GLU A 232 -8.63 32.87 21.02
N TYR A 233 -9.28 31.91 20.34
CA TYR A 233 -9.87 30.73 20.95
C TYR A 233 -8.92 29.50 21.04
N GLY A 234 -7.64 29.68 20.70
CA GLY A 234 -6.62 28.63 20.79
C GLY A 234 -6.43 27.84 19.48
N TRP A 235 -5.76 26.70 19.58
CA TRP A 235 -5.56 25.77 18.45
C TRP A 235 -6.68 24.75 18.43
N VAL A 236 -7.35 24.57 17.28
CA VAL A 236 -8.22 23.43 17.03
C VAL A 236 -7.42 22.45 16.20
N ILE A 237 -7.21 21.26 16.76
CA ILE A 237 -6.64 20.13 16.04
C ILE A 237 -7.83 19.33 15.50
N VAL A 238 -8.02 19.39 14.18
CA VAL A 238 -8.93 18.49 13.48
C VAL A 238 -8.06 17.43 12.83
N ASP A 239 -8.21 16.19 13.26
CA ASP A 239 -7.77 15.07 12.44
C ASP A 239 -8.80 14.96 11.31
N ASP A 240 -8.42 15.39 10.10
CA ASP A 240 -9.27 15.16 8.95
C ASP A 240 -9.18 13.69 8.56
N ASP A 241 -10.32 13.00 8.66
CA ASP A 241 -10.50 11.61 8.25
C ASP A 241 -10.63 11.53 6.73
N VAL A 242 -9.51 11.77 6.03
CA VAL A 242 -9.46 11.77 4.57
C VAL A 242 -9.34 10.32 4.08
N PRO A 243 -10.17 9.89 3.11
CA PRO A 243 -10.00 8.57 2.51
C PRO A 243 -8.63 8.47 1.83
N GLY A 244 -8.07 7.26 1.79
CA GLY A 244 -6.81 7.02 1.10
C GLY A 244 -6.89 7.43 -0.38
N LEU A 245 -5.78 7.90 -0.93
CA LEU A 245 -5.66 8.36 -2.31
C LEU A 245 -5.05 7.25 -3.16
N LEU A 246 -5.60 7.06 -4.36
CA LEU A 246 -5.06 6.15 -5.35
C LEU A 246 -4.66 6.93 -6.60
N MET A 247 -3.37 6.94 -6.90
CA MET A 247 -2.77 7.76 -7.95
C MET A 247 -1.99 6.88 -8.92
N SER A 248 -1.89 7.30 -10.19
CA SER A 248 -1.06 6.59 -11.15
C SER A 248 0.32 7.22 -11.23
N PHE A 249 1.35 6.38 -11.34
CA PHE A 249 2.70 6.79 -11.71
C PHE A 249 2.98 6.52 -13.21
N LEU A 250 1.92 6.44 -14.03
CA LEU A 250 2.03 6.36 -15.49
C LEU A 250 1.83 7.74 -16.11
N HIS A 251 2.70 8.15 -17.03
CA HIS A 251 2.55 9.42 -17.74
C HIS A 251 1.50 9.37 -18.86
N THR A 252 0.80 10.49 -19.09
CA THR A 252 -0.25 10.62 -20.13
C THR A 252 0.32 10.67 -21.55
N GLY A 253 1.49 11.28 -21.74
CA GLY A 253 2.15 11.51 -23.03
C GLY A 253 3.67 11.24 -23.00
N LYS A 254 4.34 11.45 -24.14
CA LYS A 254 5.79 11.23 -24.31
C LYS A 254 6.65 12.27 -23.58
N ASP A 255 6.04 13.38 -23.18
CA ASP A 255 6.66 14.53 -22.53
C ASP A 255 6.79 14.35 -21.01
N ASN A 256 6.25 13.27 -20.43
CA ASN A 256 6.32 12.94 -19.00
C ASN A 256 5.91 14.08 -18.05
N THR A 257 5.04 14.99 -18.49
CA THR A 257 4.67 16.20 -17.74
C THR A 257 3.51 15.98 -16.76
N SER A 258 2.67 14.96 -16.98
CA SER A 258 1.48 14.73 -16.17
C SER A 258 1.17 13.25 -15.97
N TRP A 259 0.60 12.94 -14.81
CA TRP A 259 0.18 11.59 -14.42
C TRP A 259 -1.19 11.25 -15.00
N ARG A 260 -1.41 9.98 -15.35
CA ARG A 260 -2.72 9.49 -15.79
C ARG A 260 -3.70 9.49 -14.62
N GLY A 261 -4.93 9.90 -14.89
CA GLY A 261 -6.00 9.83 -13.90
C GLY A 261 -6.38 8.38 -13.55
N VAL A 262 -6.79 8.16 -12.29
CA VAL A 262 -7.35 6.90 -11.82
C VAL A 262 -8.85 7.09 -11.60
N LYS A 263 -9.67 6.18 -12.14
CA LYS A 263 -11.13 6.23 -12.03
C LYS A 263 -11.65 5.01 -11.26
N ALA A 264 -12.47 5.27 -10.25
CA ALA A 264 -13.25 4.24 -9.58
C ALA A 264 -14.47 3.84 -10.44
N ILE A 265 -14.69 2.54 -10.60
CA ILE A 265 -15.86 1.95 -11.25
C ILE A 265 -16.63 1.20 -10.16
N PRO A 266 -17.75 1.76 -9.66
CA PRO A 266 -18.54 1.12 -8.62
C PRO A 266 -19.07 -0.23 -9.08
N ARG A 267 -19.01 -1.23 -8.20
CA ARG A 267 -19.73 -2.49 -8.32
C ARG A 267 -21.04 -2.35 -7.58
N VAL A 268 -22.12 -2.72 -8.25
CA VAL A 268 -23.49 -2.54 -7.75
C VAL A 268 -24.22 -3.87 -7.81
N THR A 269 -24.96 -4.18 -6.76
CA THR A 269 -25.83 -5.37 -6.72
C THR A 269 -27.06 -5.18 -7.61
N SER A 270 -27.83 -6.26 -7.84
CA SER A 270 -29.12 -6.19 -8.52
C SER A 270 -30.15 -5.27 -7.83
N LYS A 271 -29.92 -4.91 -6.57
CA LYS A 271 -30.76 -3.99 -5.78
C LYS A 271 -30.30 -2.52 -5.85
N GLY A 272 -29.25 -2.20 -6.60
CA GLY A 272 -28.73 -0.83 -6.71
C GLY A 272 -27.78 -0.40 -5.58
N VAL A 273 -27.38 -1.32 -4.69
CA VAL A 273 -26.46 -1.02 -3.58
C VAL A 273 -25.02 -1.17 -4.04
N VAL A 274 -24.17 -0.18 -3.77
CA VAL A 274 -22.72 -0.21 -4.03
C VAL A 274 -22.06 -1.16 -3.04
N THR A 275 -21.20 -2.05 -3.54
CA THR A 275 -20.56 -3.09 -2.72
C THR A 275 -19.05 -3.15 -2.92
N GLY A 276 -18.44 -2.04 -3.31
CA GLY A 276 -17.02 -1.94 -3.64
C GLY A 276 -16.80 -1.29 -5.01
N ALA A 277 -15.54 -1.10 -5.38
CA ALA A 277 -15.17 -0.53 -6.67
C ALA A 277 -13.96 -1.24 -7.28
N VAL A 278 -13.90 -1.23 -8.60
CA VAL A 278 -12.69 -1.59 -9.37
C VAL A 278 -12.09 -0.28 -9.88
N TYR A 279 -10.80 -0.11 -9.68
CA TYR A 279 -10.11 1.11 -10.09
C TYR A 279 -9.35 0.87 -11.38
N LYS A 280 -9.38 1.84 -12.29
CA LYS A 280 -8.67 1.76 -13.57
C LYS A 280 -7.90 3.03 -13.84
N VAL A 281 -6.67 2.88 -14.33
CA VAL A 281 -5.88 3.98 -14.88
C VAL A 281 -6.43 4.34 -16.26
N ALA A 282 -6.55 5.64 -16.55
CA ALA A 282 -6.94 6.13 -17.87
C ALA A 282 -6.00 5.62 -18.97
N SER A 283 -6.52 5.38 -20.17
CA SER A 283 -5.68 5.09 -21.33
C SER A 283 -4.91 6.35 -21.77
N ALA A 284 -3.74 6.17 -22.41
CA ALA A 284 -3.13 7.26 -23.15
C ALA A 284 -4.09 7.73 -24.25
N GLN A 285 -4.28 9.04 -24.40
CA GLN A 285 -4.96 9.56 -25.58
C GLN A 285 -3.99 9.40 -26.77
N ASN A 286 -4.29 8.47 -27.67
CA ASN A 286 -3.67 8.48 -29.00
C ASN A 286 -4.23 9.71 -29.75
N MET A 287 -3.56 10.85 -29.67
CA MET A 287 -3.69 11.87 -30.71
C MET A 287 -2.79 11.48 -31.88
N GLU A 288 -3.23 10.48 -32.66
CA GLU A 288 -2.87 10.42 -34.08
C GLU A 288 -4.04 11.04 -34.83
N GLY A 289 -3.82 12.28 -35.28
CA GLY A 289 -4.79 13.02 -36.10
C GLY A 289 -5.04 12.27 -37.40
N VAL A 290 -6.25 11.78 -37.57
CA VAL A 290 -6.84 11.55 -38.89
C VAL A 290 -7.47 12.87 -39.32
N CYS A 291 -6.76 13.59 -40.20
CA CYS A 291 -7.32 14.57 -41.12
C CYS A 291 -6.69 14.32 -42.48
#